data_AF-A0A848AXE3-F1
#
_entry.id   AF-A0A848AXE3-F1
#
_cell.length_a   1.000
_cell.length_b   1.000
_cell.length_c   1.000
_cell.angle_alpha   90.00
_cell.angle_beta   90.00
_cell.angle_gamma   90.00
#
_symmetry.space_group_name_H-M   'P 1'
#
loop_
_entity.id
_entity.type
_entity.pdbx_description
1 polymer ?
#
loop_
_entity_poly.entity_id
_entity_poly.type
_entity_poly.pdbx_seq_one_letter_code
_entity_poly.pdbx_strand_id
1 'polypeptide(L)'
;MKIVQPFDRKELSGDGSGTDFATAGNKPKTISAGLVIQDDKEEDLRNLFAVAEATTTTGDPVVYTVSDRFCQALNIRQVIFVDSINANEADGLRAWNVSFTLRDASSIAAQREERAEGKLNEDNAPVDGETNITTKDPRKVAEAART
;
A
#
# COMPACT_ATOMS: atom_id res chain seq x y z
N MET A 1 5.76 -11.70 20.16
CA MET A 1 5.55 -11.24 18.78
C MET A 1 4.82 -12.32 17.98
N LYS A 2 3.89 -11.94 17.10
CA LYS A 2 3.08 -12.81 16.24
C LYS A 2 3.03 -12.24 14.84
N ILE A 3 3.06 -13.07 13.80
CA ILE A 3 2.89 -12.67 12.39
C ILE A 3 1.70 -13.43 11.80
N VAL A 4 0.84 -12.74 11.06
CA VAL A 4 -0.35 -13.30 10.40
C VAL A 4 -0.26 -13.04 8.89
N GLN A 5 -0.41 -14.11 8.10
CA GLN A 5 -0.62 -14.03 6.66
C GLN A 5 -2.09 -14.33 6.33
N PRO A 6 -2.88 -13.31 5.96
CA PRO A 6 -4.19 -13.54 5.38
C PRO A 6 -4.10 -14.15 3.97
N PHE A 7 -5.06 -15.00 3.63
CA PHE A 7 -5.27 -15.53 2.29
C PHE A 7 -6.67 -15.11 1.82
N ASP A 8 -6.78 -14.61 0.59
CA ASP A 8 -8.07 -14.31 -0.03
C ASP A 8 -8.28 -15.31 -1.17
N ARG A 9 -9.01 -16.40 -0.89
CA ARG A 9 -9.41 -17.38 -1.90
C ARG A 9 -10.93 -17.33 -1.98
N LYS A 10 -11.44 -16.87 -3.12
CA LYS A 10 -12.87 -16.93 -3.43
C LYS A 10 -13.14 -18.26 -4.14
N GLU A 11 -13.95 -19.11 -3.54
CA GLU A 11 -14.45 -20.30 -4.23
C GLU A 11 -15.48 -19.87 -5.28
N LEU A 12 -15.15 -20.01 -6.57
CA LEU A 12 -16.16 -19.96 -7.63
C LEU A 12 -16.97 -21.27 -7.53
N SER A 13 -18.03 -21.25 -6.74
CA SER A 13 -19.03 -22.32 -6.82
C SER A 13 -19.86 -22.13 -8.09
N GLY A 14 -19.58 -22.95 -9.12
CA GLY A 14 -20.32 -22.97 -10.37
C GLY A 14 -19.82 -24.06 -11.34
N ASP A 15 -20.11 -25.32 -11.00
CA ASP A 15 -20.27 -26.46 -11.93
C ASP A 15 -19.15 -26.75 -12.96
N GLY A 16 -17.88 -26.64 -12.57
CA GLY A 16 -16.76 -27.07 -13.41
C GLY A 16 -15.62 -27.64 -12.57
N SER A 17 -15.17 -28.85 -12.91
CA SER A 17 -14.01 -29.53 -12.34
C SER A 17 -12.69 -28.83 -12.70
N GLY A 18 -12.54 -27.57 -12.32
CA GLY A 18 -11.32 -26.79 -12.45
C GLY A 18 -11.06 -26.06 -11.14
N THR A 19 -9.99 -26.43 -10.43
CA THR A 19 -9.49 -25.66 -9.28
C THR A 19 -8.85 -24.37 -9.78
N ASP A 20 -9.68 -23.42 -10.21
CA ASP A 20 -9.23 -22.09 -10.59
C ASP A 20 -9.59 -21.13 -9.46
N PHE A 21 -8.69 -21.02 -8.48
CA PHE A 21 -8.76 -19.92 -7.52
C PHE A 21 -8.36 -18.67 -8.28
N ALA A 22 -9.28 -17.71 -8.44
CA ALA A 22 -8.92 -16.38 -8.88
C ALA A 22 -7.84 -15.85 -7.92
N THR A 23 -6.64 -15.57 -8.44
CA THR A 23 -5.51 -15.04 -7.68
C THR A 23 -5.78 -13.58 -7.32
N ALA A 24 -6.71 -13.35 -6.38
CA ALA A 24 -6.74 -12.12 -5.64
C ALA A 24 -5.41 -12.07 -4.86
N GLY A 25 -4.56 -11.07 -5.17
CA GLY A 25 -3.25 -10.95 -4.56
C GLY A 25 -3.31 -11.08 -3.04
N ASN A 26 -2.38 -11.85 -2.46
CA ASN A 26 -2.35 -12.06 -1.02
C ASN A 26 -2.36 -10.72 -0.28
N LYS A 27 -3.27 -10.59 0.69
CA LYS A 27 -3.30 -9.44 1.60
C LYS A 27 -1.96 -9.30 2.35
N PRO A 28 -1.55 -8.08 2.68
CA PRO A 28 -0.29 -7.84 3.39
C PRO A 28 -0.25 -8.60 4.71
N LYS A 29 0.94 -9.05 5.09
CA LYS A 29 1.17 -9.67 6.39
C LYS A 29 1.10 -8.61 7.50
N THR A 30 0.56 -9.01 8.64
CA THR A 30 0.44 -8.18 9.84
C THR A 30 1.30 -8.76 10.95
N ILE A 31 2.02 -7.90 11.68
CA ILE A 31 2.83 -8.27 12.83
C ILE A 31 2.22 -7.63 14.08
N SER A 32 2.01 -8.41 15.12
CA SER A 32 1.69 -7.91 16.47
C SER A 32 2.92 -8.09 17.36
N ALA A 33 3.47 -6.98 17.83
CA ALA A 33 4.62 -6.96 18.73
C ALA A 33 4.18 -6.50 20.11
N GLY A 34 4.87 -7.02 21.13
CA GLY A 34 4.67 -6.65 22.52
C GLY A 34 6.01 -6.64 23.24
N LEU A 35 6.22 -5.63 24.07
CA LEU A 35 7.45 -5.43 24.84
C LEU A 35 7.13 -4.77 26.19
N VAL A 36 8.11 -4.77 27.09
CA VAL A 36 8.02 -4.11 28.39
C VAL A 36 9.07 -3.02 28.46
N ILE A 37 8.66 -1.80 28.80
CA ILE A 37 9.56 -0.66 29.04
C ILE A 37 9.53 -0.36 30.53
N GLN A 38 10.69 -0.20 31.17
CA GLN A 38 10.76 0.18 32.59
C GLN A 38 10.32 1.65 32.76
N ASP A 39 9.76 1.99 33.91
CA ASP A 39 9.20 3.33 34.14
C ASP A 39 10.25 4.45 34.18
N ASP A 40 11.50 4.10 34.49
CA ASP A 40 12.65 4.99 34.43
C ASP A 40 13.13 5.27 33.00
N LYS A 41 12.57 4.59 31.99
CA LYS A 41 12.85 4.79 30.56
C LYS A 41 11.70 5.50 29.85
N GLU A 42 11.24 6.60 30.44
CA GLU A 42 10.19 7.46 29.86
C GLU A 42 10.55 7.96 28.44
N GLU A 43 11.85 8.19 28.17
CA GLU A 43 12.31 8.64 26.86
C GLU A 43 12.08 7.56 25.79
N ASP A 44 12.32 6.29 26.10
CA ASP A 44 12.11 5.18 25.17
C ASP A 44 10.63 5.05 24.82
N LEU A 45 9.74 5.18 25.80
CA LEU A 45 8.29 5.16 25.57
C LEU A 45 7.86 6.32 24.67
N ARG A 46 8.32 7.55 24.98
CA ARG A 46 8.01 8.74 24.18
C ARG A 46 8.52 8.61 22.75
N ASN A 47 9.76 8.15 22.58
CA ASN A 47 10.37 7.96 21.26
C ASN A 47 9.62 6.90 20.46
N LEU A 48 9.16 5.82 21.09
CA LEU A 48 8.38 4.78 20.42
C LEU A 48 7.04 5.33 19.88
N PHE A 49 6.32 6.14 20.67
CA PHE A 49 5.08 6.77 20.20
C PHE A 49 5.35 7.80 19.10
N ALA A 50 6.39 8.61 19.23
CA ALA A 50 6.78 9.57 18.18
C ALA A 50 7.12 8.87 16.85
N VAL A 51 7.81 7.73 16.91
CA VAL A 51 8.08 6.88 15.73
C VAL A 51 6.79 6.28 15.18
N ALA A 52 5.88 5.81 16.03
CA ALA A 52 4.62 5.23 15.58
C ALA A 52 3.69 6.25 14.87
N GLU A 53 3.70 7.51 15.31
CA GLU A 53 2.88 8.59 14.76
C GLU A 53 3.54 9.32 13.58
N ALA A 54 4.81 9.05 13.30
CA ALA A 54 5.55 9.78 12.27
C ALA A 54 4.94 9.57 10.87
N THR A 55 4.75 10.69 10.17
CA THR A 55 4.34 10.72 8.77
C THR A 55 5.39 11.44 7.91
N THR A 56 5.44 11.10 6.63
CA THR A 56 6.22 11.84 5.63
C THR A 56 5.62 13.24 5.41
N THR A 57 6.32 14.08 4.64
CA THR A 57 5.81 15.39 4.21
C THR A 57 4.50 15.31 3.42
N THR A 58 4.19 14.15 2.82
CA THR A 58 2.94 13.91 2.07
C THR A 58 1.81 13.40 2.97
N GLY A 59 2.05 13.24 4.28
CA GLY A 59 1.08 12.69 5.24
C GLY A 59 0.97 11.16 5.22
N ASP A 60 1.85 10.47 4.50
CA ASP A 60 1.89 9.01 4.47
C ASP A 60 2.62 8.46 5.71
N PRO A 61 2.27 7.27 6.23
CA PRO A 61 3.04 6.63 7.30
C PRO A 61 4.50 6.41 6.90
N VAL A 62 5.43 6.64 7.84
CA VAL A 62 6.85 6.38 7.61
C VAL A 62 7.11 4.88 7.50
N VAL A 63 7.93 4.49 6.51
CA VAL A 63 8.34 3.11 6.28
C VAL A 63 9.65 2.82 7.03
N TYR A 64 9.63 1.80 7.89
CA TYR A 64 10.76 1.37 8.71
C TYR A 64 11.36 0.07 8.19
N THR A 65 12.70 0.00 8.16
CA THR A 65 13.42 -1.25 7.85
C THR A 65 13.49 -2.15 9.08
N VAL A 66 13.19 -3.43 8.89
CA VAL A 66 13.22 -4.44 9.97
C VAL A 66 14.35 -5.43 9.74
N SER A 67 15.18 -5.60 10.76
CA SER A 67 16.32 -6.53 10.76
C SER A 67 16.08 -7.80 11.60
N ASP A 68 14.87 -7.98 12.13
CA ASP A 68 14.50 -9.15 12.91
C ASP A 68 14.51 -10.44 12.09
N ARG A 69 15.06 -11.52 12.66
CA ARG A 69 15.19 -12.82 11.98
C ARG A 69 13.85 -13.49 11.68
N PHE A 70 12.84 -13.33 12.54
CA PHE A 70 11.50 -13.89 12.31
C PHE A 70 10.80 -13.17 11.16
N CYS A 71 10.92 -11.84 11.10
CA CYS A 71 10.46 -11.05 9.94
C CYS A 71 11.18 -11.45 8.65
N GLN A 72 12.51 -11.56 8.66
CA GLN A 72 13.30 -11.95 7.48
C GLN A 72 12.94 -13.35 6.97
N ALA A 73 12.74 -14.32 7.87
CA ALA A 73 12.32 -15.67 7.50
C ALA A 73 10.97 -15.71 6.76
N LEU A 74 10.11 -14.71 6.99
CA LEU A 74 8.84 -14.53 6.31
C LEU A 74 8.87 -13.48 5.19
N ASN A 75 10.08 -13.08 4.77
CA ASN A 75 10.37 -12.11 3.72
C ASN A 75 9.82 -10.69 3.99
N ILE A 76 9.66 -10.33 5.26
CA ILE A 76 9.25 -8.98 5.69
C ILE A 76 10.51 -8.16 5.93
N ARG A 77 10.71 -7.12 5.12
CA ARG A 77 11.88 -6.22 5.22
C ARG A 77 11.53 -4.81 5.66
N GLN A 78 10.33 -4.37 5.30
CA GLN A 78 9.86 -3.02 5.55
C GLN A 78 8.46 -3.07 6.13
N VAL A 79 8.21 -2.20 7.10
CA VAL A 79 6.95 -2.15 7.82
C VAL A 79 6.49 -0.73 8.03
N ILE A 80 5.20 -0.57 8.24
CA ILE A 80 4.59 0.66 8.74
C ILE A 80 3.78 0.34 10.00
N PHE A 81 3.62 1.34 10.89
CA PHE A 81 2.66 1.24 11.99
C PHE A 81 1.23 1.30 11.45
N VAL A 82 0.36 0.43 11.96
CA VAL A 82 -1.07 0.38 11.60
C VAL A 82 -1.92 0.04 12.81
N ASP A 83 -3.23 0.23 12.68
CA ASP A 83 -4.27 -0.07 13.66
C ASP A 83 -4.13 0.68 15.00
N SER A 84 -3.19 0.29 15.85
CA SER A 84 -2.98 0.92 17.16
C SER A 84 -1.60 0.62 17.75
N ILE A 85 -1.13 1.54 18.58
CA ILE A 85 -0.11 1.34 19.61
C ILE A 85 -0.75 1.61 20.96
N ASN A 86 -0.52 0.73 21.94
CA ASN A 86 -1.10 0.82 23.28
C ASN A 86 0.01 0.64 24.32
N ALA A 87 -0.05 1.41 25.39
CA ALA A 87 0.79 1.24 26.56
C ALA A 87 -0.08 1.25 27.83
N ASN A 88 0.19 0.31 28.72
CA ASN A 88 -0.50 0.21 30.01
C ASN A 88 0.51 -0.09 31.12
N GLU A 89 0.29 0.46 32.30
CA GLU A 89 1.08 0.10 33.48
C GLU A 89 1.03 -1.43 33.71
N ALA A 90 2.17 -1.97 34.09
CA ALA A 90 2.31 -3.38 34.44
C ALA A 90 1.92 -3.57 35.90
N ASP A 91 1.00 -4.51 36.17
CA ASP A 91 0.57 -4.78 37.54
C ASP A 91 1.74 -5.28 38.39
N GLY A 92 1.89 -4.69 39.59
CA GLY A 92 2.96 -5.02 40.53
C GLY A 92 4.38 -4.68 40.07
N LEU A 93 4.56 -3.98 38.94
CA LEU A 93 5.87 -3.63 38.39
C LEU A 93 5.94 -2.15 38.00
N ARG A 94 7.10 -1.53 38.21
CA ARG A 94 7.41 -0.19 37.73
C ARG A 94 7.81 -0.23 36.25
N ALA A 95 6.84 -0.57 35.40
CA ALA A 95 7.03 -0.76 33.98
C ALA A 95 5.72 -0.58 33.22
N TRP A 96 5.82 -0.40 31.90
CA TRP A 96 4.71 -0.38 30.97
C TRP A 96 4.77 -1.59 30.04
N ASN A 97 3.64 -2.29 29.91
CA ASN A 97 3.43 -3.22 28.81
C ASN A 97 3.03 -2.42 27.58
N VAL A 98 3.77 -2.57 26.50
CA VAL A 98 3.50 -1.90 25.23
C VAL A 98 3.17 -2.93 24.17
N SER A 99 2.14 -2.67 23.37
CA SER A 99 1.76 -3.51 22.24
C SER A 99 1.41 -2.66 21.02
N PHE A 100 1.77 -3.13 19.83
CA PHE A 100 1.49 -2.43 18.59
C PHE A 100 1.39 -3.37 17.41
N THR A 101 0.74 -2.88 16.36
CA THR A 101 0.56 -3.60 15.11
C THR A 101 1.35 -2.94 13.99
N LEU A 102 2.06 -3.76 13.23
CA LEU A 102 2.79 -3.36 12.03
C LEU A 102 2.24 -4.10 10.81
N ARG A 103 2.38 -3.48 9.64
CA ARG A 103 2.02 -4.09 8.36
C ARG A 103 3.21 -4.07 7.41
N ASP A 104 3.38 -5.15 6.65
CA ASP A 104 4.38 -5.22 5.59
C ASP A 104 4.13 -4.13 4.52
N ALA A 105 5.15 -3.31 4.30
CA ALA A 105 5.08 -2.18 3.37
C ALA A 105 5.27 -2.59 1.90
N SER A 106 5.84 -3.77 1.63
CA SER A 106 6.10 -4.23 0.25
C SER A 106 4.82 -4.39 -0.58
N SER A 107 3.69 -4.68 0.06
CA SER A 107 2.37 -4.74 -0.58
C SER A 107 1.83 -3.37 -0.99
N ILE A 108 2.25 -2.28 -0.32
CA ILE A 108 1.76 -0.93 -0.60
C ILE A 108 2.43 -0.39 -1.87
N ALA A 109 3.72 -0.68 -2.07
CA ALA A 109 4.43 -0.32 -3.30
C ALA A 109 3.77 -0.97 -4.53
N ALA A 110 3.51 -2.28 -4.49
CA ALA A 110 2.82 -2.99 -5.56
C ALA A 110 1.41 -2.43 -5.83
N GLN A 111 0.65 -2.13 -4.78
CA GLN A 111 -0.70 -1.56 -4.93
C GLN A 111 -0.71 -0.09 -5.40
N ARG A 112 0.35 0.69 -5.12
CA ARG A 112 0.52 2.04 -5.65
C ARG A 112 0.89 2.02 -7.13
N GLU A 113 1.76 1.09 -7.52
CA GLU A 113 2.18 0.90 -8.91
C GLU A 113 0.99 0.44 -9.77
N GLU A 114 0.21 -0.54 -9.32
CA GLU A 114 -1.03 -0.96 -9.97
C GLU A 114 -2.06 0.19 -10.14
N ARG A 115 -2.20 1.06 -9.13
CA ARG A 115 -3.05 2.25 -9.24
C ARG A 115 -2.51 3.30 -10.22
N ALA A 116 -1.20 3.48 -10.28
CA ALA A 116 -0.58 4.42 -11.21
C ALA A 116 -0.75 3.95 -12.65
N GLU A 117 -0.58 2.65 -12.90
CA GLU A 117 -0.82 2.01 -14.20
C GLU A 117 -2.30 2.04 -14.60
N GLY A 118 -3.22 1.81 -13.65
CA GLY A 118 -4.67 1.92 -13.90
C GLY A 118 -5.10 3.31 -14.37
N LYS A 119 -4.56 4.38 -13.77
CA LYS A 119 -4.86 5.76 -14.17
C LYS A 119 -4.27 6.15 -15.54
N LEU A 120 -3.19 5.50 -15.98
CA LEU A 120 -2.61 5.73 -17.30
C LEU A 120 -3.45 5.08 -18.43
N ASN A 121 -4.32 4.12 -18.09
CA ASN A 121 -5.18 3.41 -19.04
C ASN A 121 -6.60 4.01 -19.16
N GLU A 122 -7.01 4.90 -18.24
CA GLU A 122 -8.33 5.55 -18.27
C GLU A 122 -8.36 6.86 -19.10
N ASP A 123 -7.22 7.34 -19.61
CA ASP A 123 -7.10 8.55 -20.45
C ASP A 123 -7.17 8.26 -21.97
N ASN A 124 -7.68 7.09 -22.37
CA ASN A 124 -8.06 6.80 -23.76
C ASN A 124 -9.51 6.31 -23.85
N ALA A 125 -10.45 7.18 -23.51
CA ALA A 125 -11.81 7.06 -24.02
C ALA A 125 -11.83 7.46 -25.51
N PRO A 126 -12.43 6.66 -26.41
CA PRO A 126 -12.58 7.05 -27.81
C PRO A 126 -13.51 8.26 -27.93
N VAL A 127 -13.06 9.25 -28.70
CA VAL A 127 -13.81 10.42 -29.12
C VAL A 127 -14.92 10.00 -30.10
N ASP A 128 -16.17 10.15 -29.68
CA ASP A 128 -17.37 10.18 -30.53
C ASP A 128 -17.79 11.67 -30.61
N GLY A 129 -17.98 12.36 -31.73
CA GLY A 129 -18.16 11.97 -33.12
C GLY A 129 -19.09 13.01 -33.74
N GLU A 130 -18.58 14.14 -34.23
CA GLU A 130 -19.36 15.02 -35.12
C GLU A 130 -18.54 15.35 -36.37
N THR A 131 -19.05 14.80 -37.48
CA THR A 131 -18.58 14.99 -38.85
C THR A 131 -18.67 16.44 -39.28
N ASN A 132 -17.57 17.03 -39.74
CA ASN A 132 -17.66 18.06 -40.76
C ASN A 132 -16.76 17.71 -41.94
N ILE A 133 -17.42 17.37 -43.04
CA ILE A 133 -16.85 17.16 -44.36
C ILE A 133 -16.48 18.51 -44.97
N THR A 134 -15.19 18.77 -45.14
CA THR A 134 -14.70 19.65 -46.22
C THR A 134 -13.36 19.12 -46.75
N THR A 135 -13.53 18.26 -47.76
CA THR A 135 -12.78 18.14 -49.01
C THR A 135 -11.30 18.57 -49.10
N LYS A 136 -10.47 17.54 -49.32
CA LYS A 136 -9.25 17.43 -50.16
C LYS A 136 -8.06 18.38 -49.93
N ASP A 137 -7.05 17.83 -49.26
CA ASP A 137 -5.63 17.99 -49.65
C ASP A 137 -5.33 17.33 -51.01
N PRO A 138 -4.19 17.56 -51.71
CA PRO A 138 -3.13 18.57 -51.52
C PRO A 138 -2.61 19.20 -52.85
N ARG A 139 -1.94 20.38 -52.79
CA ARG A 139 -1.03 20.95 -53.83
C ARG A 139 -1.59 21.19 -55.26
N LYS A 140 -2.19 22.37 -55.48
CA LYS A 140 -2.01 23.20 -56.71
C LYS A 140 -1.96 24.67 -56.28
N VAL A 141 -0.77 25.26 -56.21
CA VAL A 141 -0.19 26.21 -57.18
C VAL A 141 -1.10 27.37 -57.59
N ALA A 142 -0.53 28.56 -57.35
CA ALA A 142 -0.93 29.90 -57.74
C ALA A 142 -1.60 30.06 -59.12
N GLU A 143 -2.34 31.17 -59.23
CA GLU A 143 -2.71 31.93 -60.44
C GLU A 143 -4.23 32.09 -60.63
N ALA A 144 -4.74 33.30 -60.31
CA ALA A 144 -5.80 34.04 -61.02
C ALA A 144 -6.47 35.07 -60.09
N ALA A 145 -5.71 36.10 -59.68
CA ALA A 145 -6.30 37.36 -59.24
C ALA A 145 -5.73 38.48 -60.12
N ARG A 146 -6.12 38.44 -61.40
CA ARG A 146 -6.11 39.57 -62.32
C ARG A 146 -7.50 39.65 -62.91
N THR A 147 -8.34 40.49 -62.33
CA THR A 147 -9.20 41.48 -62.99
C THR A 147 -9.75 42.37 -61.89
#